data_AF-A0A7C3HE60-F1
#
_entry.id   AF-A0A7C3HE60-F1
#
_cell.length_a   1.000
_cell.length_b   1.000
_cell.length_c   1.000
_cell.angle_alpha   90.00
_cell.angle_beta   90.00
_cell.angle_gamma   90.00
#
_symmetry.space_group_name_H-M   'P 1'
#
loop_
_entity.id
_entity.type
_entity.pdbx_description
1 polymer ?
#
loop_
_entity_poly.entity_id
_entity_poly.type
_entity_poly.pdbx_seq_one_letter_code
_entity_poly.pdbx_strand_id
1 'polypeptide(L)'
;MSSAATEKSCTAMPRFSLKFRITVTMFLLQAAILGAVLTQALSSYLDGSREQLQQQEIAALDLIEGFARTALLTSQYDDIQPQLEQLTRNNFIKLVVLADEWGIIVAASEPGWVTKSLVEMKDYANYPQLLWKERVLENAAGPLGILGIAFSEAPLLALHDQVQELAVAWSAGGLILILLVSLLSAHILTRRLGRITEAASAVAGGDLGARSGVTGNDEIAELGSVFDSMVSSIRIERDRLAEREQHLSLTLNSIGDGVIVTDAEGCITRMNPVAASLTGWQEDEARGHRLPEVFHIVSAVTRQPMDNPVDKVLQSQHIVGLANHTLLISNSGHEYQIADSGAPIIDDHGNILGIILVFRDVTDEYAQRAALSMSQKMLSEAQRISHVGSWELEPKKDRLRWSGETYRIFELDPDSLSHLSGEPFFAAHIAHFRNTVHPDDLAQL
;
A
#
# COMPACT_ATOMS: atom_id res chain seq x y z
N MET A 1 44.65 30.25 -14.76
CA MET A 1 43.19 30.44 -14.58
C MET A 1 42.60 29.05 -14.37
N SER A 2 42.82 28.38 -13.23
CA SER A 2 42.09 28.50 -11.95
C SER A 2 40.60 28.78 -12.12
N SER A 3 39.80 27.72 -12.11
CA SER A 3 38.38 27.77 -11.78
C SER A 3 38.15 26.66 -10.76
N ALA A 4 38.13 27.07 -9.49
CA ALA A 4 37.88 26.20 -8.35
C ALA A 4 36.40 25.82 -8.33
N ALA A 5 36.12 24.52 -8.37
CA ALA A 5 34.83 23.97 -8.03
C ALA A 5 34.58 24.18 -6.53
N THR A 6 33.66 25.08 -6.20
CA THR A 6 33.18 25.28 -4.84
C THR A 6 32.18 24.17 -4.52
N GLU A 7 32.72 23.05 -4.04
CA GLU A 7 31.96 21.96 -3.45
C GLU A 7 31.29 22.49 -2.16
N LYS A 8 30.02 22.88 -2.27
CA LYS A 8 29.20 23.20 -1.10
C LYS A 8 28.96 21.92 -0.33
N SER A 9 29.79 21.71 0.69
CA SER A 9 29.56 20.76 1.77
C SER A 9 28.18 21.01 2.37
N CYS A 10 27.22 20.18 1.98
CA CYS A 10 25.91 20.12 2.59
C CYS A 10 26.11 19.51 3.98
N THR A 11 26.21 20.36 5.00
CA THR A 11 26.23 19.96 6.40
C THR A 11 24.95 19.18 6.69
N ALA A 12 25.05 17.85 6.67
CA ALA A 12 23.98 16.97 7.10
C ALA A 12 23.70 17.28 8.57
N MET A 13 22.61 18.03 8.83
CA MET A 13 22.10 18.19 10.19
C MET A 13 21.88 16.79 10.79
N PRO A 14 22.24 16.57 12.07
CA PRO A 14 21.96 15.30 12.72
C PRO A 14 20.46 15.03 12.63
N ARG A 15 20.08 13.98 11.91
CA ARG A 15 18.69 13.50 11.85
C ARG A 15 18.35 12.90 13.20
N PHE A 16 17.97 13.76 14.14
CA PHE A 16 17.40 13.33 15.40
C PHE A 16 16.22 12.41 15.13
N SER A 17 16.20 11.25 15.80
CA SER A 17 15.13 10.26 15.62
C SER A 17 13.76 10.90 15.87
N LEU A 18 12.73 10.43 15.16
CA LEU A 18 11.35 10.90 15.33
C LEU A 18 10.92 10.87 16.81
N LYS A 19 11.40 9.88 17.57
CA LYS A 19 11.27 9.79 19.05
C LYS A 19 11.71 11.09 19.73
N PHE A 20 12.95 11.50 19.48
CA PHE A 20 13.54 12.67 20.13
C PHE A 20 12.75 13.93 19.79
N ARG A 21 12.33 14.08 18.53
CA ARG A 21 11.57 15.26 18.10
C ARG A 21 10.20 15.32 18.79
N ILE A 22 9.43 14.22 18.77
CA ILE A 22 8.09 14.18 19.40
C ILE A 22 8.18 14.40 20.91
N THR A 23 9.11 13.71 21.60
CA THR A 23 9.29 13.86 23.05
C THR A 23 9.68 15.29 23.42
N VAL A 24 10.64 15.89 22.71
CA VAL A 24 11.09 17.26 22.99
C VAL A 24 9.98 18.28 22.70
N THR A 25 9.26 18.17 21.58
CA THR A 25 8.18 19.12 21.26
C THR A 25 7.03 19.01 22.25
N MET A 26 6.66 17.79 22.66
CA MET A 26 5.60 17.56 23.63
C MET A 26 5.99 18.06 25.02
N PHE A 27 7.24 17.82 25.44
CA PHE A 27 7.77 18.34 26.70
C PHE A 27 7.80 19.87 26.73
N LEU A 28 8.31 20.51 25.67
CA LEU A 28 8.37 21.98 25.59
C LEU A 28 6.98 22.61 25.60
N LEU A 29 6.02 22.05 24.85
CA LEU A 29 4.64 22.52 24.83
C LEU A 29 4.00 22.41 26.22
N GLN A 30 4.18 21.27 26.89
CA GLN A 30 3.60 21.05 28.20
C GLN A 30 4.27 21.90 29.29
N ALA A 31 5.58 22.12 29.22
CA ALA A 31 6.29 23.03 30.12
C ALA A 31 5.77 24.48 29.97
N ALA A 32 5.53 24.93 28.73
CA ALA A 32 4.96 26.25 28.47
C ALA A 32 3.53 26.39 29.03
N ILE A 33 2.67 25.40 28.82
CA ILE A 33 1.30 25.39 29.37
C ILE A 33 1.33 25.40 30.89
N LEU A 34 2.15 24.55 31.52
CA LEU A 34 2.26 24.46 32.97
C LEU A 34 2.76 25.79 33.57
N GLY A 35 3.77 26.40 32.96
CA GLY A 35 4.28 27.71 33.38
C GLY A 35 3.22 28.80 33.29
N ALA A 36 2.42 28.84 32.21
CA ALA A 36 1.35 29.81 32.05
C ALA A 36 0.23 29.62 33.10
N VAL A 37 -0.21 28.38 33.31
CA VAL A 37 -1.23 28.04 34.32
C VAL A 37 -0.75 28.37 35.73
N LEU A 38 0.52 28.07 36.05
CA LEU A 38 1.10 28.37 37.35
C LEU A 38 1.17 29.88 37.61
N THR A 39 1.61 30.63 36.60
CA THR A 39 1.70 32.09 36.68
C THR A 39 0.32 32.70 36.92
N GLN A 40 -0.69 32.24 36.17
CA GLN A 40 -2.07 32.69 36.33
C GLN A 40 -2.66 32.33 37.70
N ALA A 41 -2.42 31.11 38.17
CA ALA A 41 -2.91 30.66 39.47
C ALA A 41 -2.28 31.46 40.62
N LEU A 42 -0.96 31.72 40.53
CA LEU A 42 -0.23 32.50 41.51
C LEU A 42 -0.72 33.96 41.53
N SER A 43 -0.91 34.59 40.37
CA SER A 43 -1.44 35.96 40.31
C SER A 43 -2.84 36.06 40.90
N SER A 44 -3.75 35.15 40.51
CA SER A 44 -5.12 35.16 41.03
C SER A 44 -5.19 34.91 42.53
N TYR A 45 -4.32 34.05 43.07
CA TYR A 45 -4.24 33.80 44.51
C TYR A 45 -3.73 35.01 45.28
N LEU A 46 -2.69 35.68 44.77
CA LEU A 46 -2.14 36.88 45.39
C LEU A 46 -3.12 38.05 45.35
N ASP A 47 -3.83 38.23 44.24
CA ASP A 47 -4.86 39.28 44.11
C ASP A 47 -6.01 39.02 45.10
N GLY A 48 -6.53 37.80 45.17
CA GLY A 48 -7.57 37.45 46.15
C GLY A 48 -7.11 37.61 47.61
N SER A 49 -5.85 37.28 47.91
CA SER A 49 -5.28 37.48 49.24
C SER A 49 -5.18 38.96 49.60
N ARG A 50 -4.78 39.81 48.64
CA ARG A 50 -4.74 41.27 48.84
C ARG A 50 -6.13 41.86 49.08
N GLU A 51 -7.13 41.45 48.31
CA GLU A 51 -8.52 41.90 48.52
C GLU A 51 -9.02 41.51 49.92
N GLN A 52 -8.73 40.29 50.37
CA GLN A 52 -9.11 39.83 51.70
C GLN A 52 -8.43 40.64 52.82
N LEU A 53 -7.14 40.97 52.67
CA LEU A 53 -6.44 41.85 53.62
C LEU A 53 -7.06 43.24 53.63
N GLN A 54 -7.35 43.83 52.47
CA GLN A 54 -8.02 45.14 52.39
C GLN A 54 -9.39 45.14 53.09
N GLN A 55 -10.16 44.06 52.95
CA GLN A 55 -11.44 43.92 53.68
C GLN A 55 -11.23 43.84 55.19
N GLN A 56 -10.20 43.14 55.66
CA GLN A 56 -9.83 43.10 57.07
C GLN A 56 -9.35 44.46 57.59
N GLU A 57 -8.59 45.22 56.79
CA GLU A 57 -8.17 46.59 57.12
C GLU A 57 -9.38 47.51 57.32
N ILE A 58 -10.33 47.48 56.37
CA ILE A 58 -11.55 48.30 56.43
C ILE A 58 -12.41 47.91 57.64
N ALA A 59 -12.63 46.61 57.85
CA ALA A 59 -13.41 46.12 58.98
C ALA A 59 -12.79 46.51 60.34
N ALA A 60 -11.46 46.49 60.45
CA ALA A 60 -10.75 46.94 61.65
C ALA A 60 -10.92 48.46 61.87
N LEU A 61 -10.76 49.26 60.81
CA LEU A 61 -10.95 50.71 60.88
C LEU A 61 -12.40 51.08 61.29
N ASP A 62 -13.40 50.44 60.70
CA ASP A 62 -14.81 50.69 61.00
C ASP A 62 -15.16 50.32 62.45
N LEU A 63 -14.63 49.19 62.95
CA LEU A 63 -14.83 48.76 64.33
C LEU A 63 -14.22 49.75 65.31
N ILE A 64 -12.99 50.21 65.07
CA ILE A 64 -12.27 51.11 65.98
C ILE A 64 -12.81 52.53 65.91
N GLU A 65 -13.24 53.00 64.74
CA GLU A 65 -13.86 54.32 64.59
C GLU A 65 -15.06 54.50 65.54
N GLY A 66 -15.91 53.47 65.66
CA GLY A 66 -17.06 53.52 66.57
C GLY A 66 -16.66 53.84 68.01
N PHE A 67 -15.63 53.16 68.53
CA PHE A 67 -15.11 53.39 69.87
C PHE A 67 -14.35 54.72 69.99
N ALA A 68 -13.51 55.04 69.00
CA ALA A 68 -12.68 56.24 68.98
C ALA A 68 -13.52 57.53 68.97
N ARG A 69 -14.60 57.55 68.19
CA ARG A 69 -15.53 58.69 68.13
C ARG A 69 -16.22 58.91 69.48
N THR A 70 -16.66 57.85 70.14
CA THR A 70 -17.25 57.94 71.48
C THR A 70 -16.24 58.48 72.50
N ALA A 71 -15.01 57.97 72.49
CA ALA A 71 -13.97 58.40 73.43
C ALA A 71 -13.55 59.88 73.24
N LEU A 72 -13.44 60.36 72.00
CA LEU A 72 -13.15 61.78 71.72
C LEU A 72 -14.29 62.71 72.16
N LEU A 73 -15.55 62.30 71.96
CA LEU A 73 -16.71 63.11 72.35
C LEU A 73 -16.90 63.20 73.88
N THR A 74 -16.59 62.13 74.61
CA THR A 74 -16.71 62.11 76.08
C THR A 74 -15.44 62.57 76.79
N SER A 75 -14.33 62.72 76.05
CA SER A 75 -12.99 62.98 76.60
C SER A 75 -12.57 61.95 77.67
N GLN A 76 -13.09 60.73 77.59
CA GLN A 76 -12.75 59.61 78.48
C GLN A 76 -11.89 58.60 77.72
N TYR A 77 -10.57 58.77 77.84
CA TYR A 77 -9.58 57.95 77.12
C TYR A 77 -9.15 56.70 77.87
N ASP A 78 -9.38 56.64 79.19
CA ASP A 78 -9.00 55.49 80.03
C ASP A 78 -9.79 54.22 79.67
N ASP A 79 -11.01 54.37 79.16
CA ASP A 79 -11.89 53.25 78.83
C ASP A 79 -11.57 52.59 77.48
N ILE A 80 -10.94 53.33 76.55
CA ILE A 80 -10.60 52.83 75.21
C ILE A 80 -9.22 52.15 75.18
N GLN A 81 -8.31 52.52 76.08
CA GLN A 81 -6.96 51.97 76.19
C GLN A 81 -6.90 50.42 76.20
N PRO A 82 -7.64 49.70 77.07
CA PRO A 82 -7.60 48.23 77.08
C PRO A 82 -8.15 47.59 75.80
N GLN A 83 -9.06 48.28 75.09
CA GLN A 83 -9.62 47.81 73.83
C GLN A 83 -8.59 47.93 72.70
N LEU A 84 -7.82 49.02 72.65
CA LEU A 84 -6.72 49.21 71.69
C LEU A 84 -5.58 48.20 71.90
N GLU A 85 -5.24 47.91 73.15
CA GLU A 85 -4.26 46.88 73.52
C GLU A 85 -4.72 45.46 73.12
N GLN A 86 -6.02 45.17 73.23
CA GLN A 86 -6.55 43.86 72.82
C GLN A 86 -6.48 43.67 71.30
N LEU A 87 -6.70 44.72 70.51
CA LEU A 87 -6.71 44.65 69.05
C LEU A 87 -5.32 44.40 68.45
N THR A 88 -4.26 44.89 69.10
CA THR A 88 -2.86 44.65 68.70
C THR A 88 -2.32 43.28 69.11
N ARG A 89 -3.08 42.47 69.87
CA ARG A 89 -2.71 41.06 70.13
C ARG A 89 -2.80 40.20 68.87
N ASN A 90 -3.60 40.58 67.89
CA ASN A 90 -3.62 39.92 66.59
C ASN A 90 -2.43 40.43 65.77
N ASN A 91 -1.55 39.53 65.31
CA ASN A 91 -0.31 39.86 64.60
C ASN A 91 -0.51 40.72 63.33
N PHE A 92 -1.74 40.88 62.85
CA PHE A 92 -2.14 41.73 61.75
C PHE A 92 -2.10 43.24 62.08
N ILE A 93 -2.54 43.64 63.29
CA ILE A 93 -2.54 45.05 63.70
C ILE A 93 -1.34 45.26 64.63
N LYS A 94 -0.40 46.12 64.23
CA LYS A 94 0.82 46.35 65.01
C LYS A 94 0.71 47.54 65.94
N LEU A 95 0.04 48.59 65.50
CA LEU A 95 -0.11 49.81 66.28
C LEU A 95 -1.45 50.47 65.96
N VAL A 96 -2.15 50.95 66.98
CA VAL A 96 -3.34 51.79 66.85
C VAL A 96 -3.13 53.05 67.67
N VAL A 97 -3.42 54.19 67.08
CA VAL A 97 -3.21 55.50 67.68
C VAL A 97 -4.42 56.38 67.43
N LEU A 98 -4.87 57.07 68.47
CA LEU A 98 -5.91 58.08 68.43
C LEU A 98 -5.29 59.42 68.80
N ALA A 99 -5.36 60.38 67.88
CA ALA A 99 -4.90 61.74 68.10
C ALA A 99 -6.09 62.70 68.15
N ASP A 100 -5.97 63.75 68.95
CA ASP A 100 -6.93 64.85 69.04
C ASP A 100 -6.86 65.79 67.81
N GLU A 101 -7.67 66.86 67.84
CA GLU A 101 -7.74 67.88 66.79
C GLU A 101 -6.41 68.64 66.54
N TRP A 102 -5.48 68.60 67.49
CA TRP A 102 -4.14 69.19 67.37
C TRP A 102 -3.07 68.19 66.94
N GLY A 103 -3.43 66.93 66.73
CA GLY A 103 -2.51 65.86 66.34
C GLY A 103 -1.66 65.35 67.50
N ILE A 104 -2.08 65.55 68.75
CA ILE A 104 -1.46 64.95 69.94
C ILE A 104 -2.14 63.62 70.22
N ILE A 105 -1.34 62.59 70.46
CA ILE A 105 -1.84 61.25 70.72
C ILE A 105 -2.48 61.19 72.11
N VAL A 106 -3.79 60.94 72.15
CA VAL A 106 -4.59 60.85 73.39
C VAL A 106 -4.79 59.41 73.87
N ALA A 107 -4.76 58.44 72.96
CA ALA A 107 -4.78 57.01 73.29
C ALA A 107 -3.97 56.23 72.25
N ALA A 108 -3.27 55.19 72.69
CA ALA A 108 -2.49 54.34 71.78
C ALA A 108 -2.38 52.92 72.34
N SER A 109 -2.40 51.92 71.45
CA SER A 109 -2.22 50.51 71.84
C SER A 109 -0.87 50.26 72.54
N GLU A 110 0.13 51.10 72.28
CA GLU A 110 1.39 51.15 73.00
C GLU A 110 1.42 52.44 73.84
N PRO A 111 1.33 52.36 75.19
CA PRO A 111 1.23 53.53 76.06
C PRO A 111 2.38 54.55 75.90
N GLY A 112 3.55 54.12 75.41
CA GLY A 112 4.72 54.98 75.19
C GLY A 112 4.57 56.03 74.07
N TRP A 113 3.47 56.00 73.32
CA TRP A 113 3.13 57.00 72.30
C TRP A 113 2.13 58.05 72.77
N VAL A 114 1.44 57.82 73.89
CA VAL A 114 0.51 58.81 74.46
C VAL A 114 1.27 60.09 74.78
N THR A 115 0.69 61.26 74.49
CA THR A 115 1.28 62.61 74.57
C THR A 115 2.31 63.00 73.49
N LYS A 116 2.71 62.08 72.61
CA LYS A 116 3.60 62.42 71.47
C LYS A 116 2.81 62.97 70.30
N SER A 117 3.52 63.58 69.35
CA SER A 117 2.91 64.05 68.10
C SER A 117 2.64 62.88 67.15
N LEU A 118 1.49 62.92 66.47
CA LEU A 118 1.18 62.00 65.38
C LEU A 118 2.23 62.01 64.27
N VAL A 119 2.90 63.15 64.04
CA VAL A 119 3.95 63.30 63.03
C VAL A 119 5.18 62.44 63.38
N GLU A 120 5.62 62.47 64.64
CA GLU A 120 6.76 61.66 65.11
C GLU A 120 6.46 60.15 65.02
N MET A 121 5.21 59.77 65.23
CA MET A 121 4.80 58.37 65.11
C MET A 121 4.68 57.92 63.65
N LYS A 122 4.24 58.78 62.73
CA LYS A 122 4.19 58.46 61.28
C LYS A 122 5.58 58.10 60.73
N ASP A 123 6.64 58.73 61.22
CA ASP A 123 8.01 58.38 60.84
C ASP A 123 8.41 56.96 61.30
N TYR A 124 7.86 56.50 62.42
CA TYR A 124 7.98 55.11 62.88
C TYR A 124 7.07 54.16 62.06
N ALA A 125 5.83 54.54 61.76
CA ALA A 125 4.93 53.69 60.98
C ALA A 125 5.39 53.46 59.52
N ASN A 126 6.32 54.27 59.01
CA ASN A 126 6.95 54.14 57.70
C ASN A 126 8.04 53.05 57.62
N TYR A 127 8.21 52.20 58.64
CA TYR A 127 9.10 51.03 58.55
C TYR A 127 8.66 50.06 57.41
N PRO A 128 9.60 49.37 56.74
CA PRO A 128 9.26 48.38 55.73
C PRO A 128 8.33 47.31 56.31
N GLN A 129 7.33 46.88 55.55
CA GLN A 129 6.31 45.88 55.94
C GLN A 129 5.22 46.35 56.90
N LEU A 130 5.15 47.65 57.19
CA LEU A 130 4.01 48.27 57.86
C LEU A 130 3.23 49.15 56.87
N LEU A 131 1.91 48.98 56.86
CA LEU A 131 0.99 49.79 56.08
C LEU A 131 0.23 50.72 57.02
N TRP A 132 0.54 52.01 56.92
CA TRP A 132 -0.16 53.06 57.67
C TRP A 132 -1.48 53.44 56.99
N LYS A 133 -2.58 53.36 57.73
CA LYS A 133 -3.90 53.85 57.32
C LYS A 133 -4.42 54.83 58.35
N GLU A 134 -4.96 55.94 57.88
CA GLU A 134 -5.57 56.94 58.75
C GLU A 134 -7.01 57.23 58.33
N ARG A 135 -7.81 57.59 59.33
CA ARG A 135 -9.18 58.04 59.15
C ARG A 135 -9.40 59.27 60.01
N VAL A 136 -9.82 60.36 59.36
CA VAL A 136 -10.17 61.60 60.03
C VAL A 136 -11.58 61.44 60.60
N LEU A 137 -11.73 61.70 61.89
CA LEU A 137 -13.00 61.65 62.59
C LEU A 137 -13.57 63.05 62.63
N GLU A 138 -14.72 63.28 62.01
CA GLU A 138 -15.38 64.60 61.95
C GLU A 138 -16.76 64.57 62.60
N ASN A 139 -17.17 65.70 63.19
CA ASN A 139 -18.53 65.93 63.67
C ASN A 139 -19.14 67.14 62.93
N ALA A 140 -20.42 67.43 63.16
CA ALA A 140 -21.13 68.58 62.62
C ALA A 140 -20.47 69.95 62.94
N ALA A 141 -19.53 70.00 63.90
CA ALA A 141 -18.82 71.20 64.34
C ALA A 141 -17.35 71.29 63.86
N GLY A 142 -16.80 70.25 63.20
CA GLY A 142 -15.40 70.20 62.78
C GLY A 142 -14.71 68.85 63.03
N PRO A 143 -13.41 68.73 62.72
CA PRO A 143 -12.63 67.51 62.96
C PRO A 143 -12.47 67.25 64.47
N LEU A 144 -12.86 66.06 64.92
CA LEU A 144 -12.69 65.58 66.30
C LEU A 144 -11.26 65.06 66.57
N GLY A 145 -10.61 64.52 65.55
CA GLY A 145 -9.30 63.89 65.70
C GLY A 145 -8.96 62.93 64.55
N ILE A 146 -7.83 62.25 64.66
CA ILE A 146 -7.34 61.30 63.65
C ILE A 146 -7.14 59.94 64.29
N LEU A 147 -7.79 58.92 63.73
CA LEU A 147 -7.50 57.52 64.01
C LEU A 147 -6.45 57.02 63.03
N GLY A 148 -5.39 56.40 63.52
CA GLY A 148 -4.35 55.82 62.70
C GLY A 148 -4.02 54.40 63.12
N ILE A 149 -3.88 53.51 62.13
CA ILE A 149 -3.59 52.09 62.32
C ILE A 149 -2.41 51.69 61.44
N ALA A 150 -1.45 50.99 62.02
CA ALA A 150 -0.37 50.32 61.30
C ALA A 150 -0.68 48.82 61.18
N PHE A 151 -0.87 48.35 59.96
CA PHE A 151 -1.07 46.92 59.64
C PHE A 151 0.25 46.27 59.23
N SER A 152 0.42 44.98 59.52
CA SER A 152 1.60 44.20 59.14
C SER A 152 1.40 43.45 57.82
N GLU A 153 2.29 43.64 56.85
CA GLU A 153 2.32 42.87 55.59
C GLU A 153 3.01 41.50 55.72
N ALA A 154 3.64 41.20 56.87
CA ALA A 154 4.35 39.94 57.11
C ALA A 154 3.52 38.66 56.80
N PRO A 155 2.20 38.57 57.09
CA PRO A 155 1.39 37.42 56.71
C PRO A 155 1.30 37.22 55.19
N LEU A 156 1.26 38.29 54.39
CA LEU A 156 1.21 38.23 52.93
C LEU A 156 2.54 37.71 52.36
N LEU A 157 3.66 38.20 52.91
CA LEU A 157 5.01 37.80 52.49
C LEU A 157 5.29 36.32 52.82
N ALA A 158 4.95 35.89 54.04
CA ALA A 158 5.11 34.50 54.45
C ALA A 158 4.25 33.54 53.60
N LEU A 159 3.03 33.97 53.24
CA LEU A 159 2.16 33.21 52.36
C LEU A 159 2.70 33.13 50.93
N HIS A 160 3.29 34.22 50.42
CA HIS A 160 3.93 34.25 49.10
C HIS A 160 5.06 33.23 48.99
N ASP A 161 5.98 33.22 49.95
CA ASP A 161 7.12 32.29 49.97
C ASP A 161 6.66 30.82 50.04
N GLN A 162 5.69 30.54 50.93
CA GLN A 162 5.16 29.18 51.08
C GLN A 162 4.47 28.68 49.80
N VAL A 163 3.69 29.53 49.14
CA VAL A 163 3.01 29.17 47.89
C VAL A 163 4.02 28.98 46.76
N GLN A 164 5.07 29.80 46.69
CA GLN A 164 6.13 29.65 45.69
C GLN A 164 6.90 28.33 45.83
N GLU A 165 7.28 27.93 47.03
CA GLU A 165 8.00 26.66 47.24
C GLU A 165 7.17 25.46 46.80
N LEU A 166 5.89 25.43 47.20
CA LEU A 166 4.96 24.37 46.78
C LEU A 166 4.76 24.39 45.26
N ALA A 167 4.57 25.58 44.67
CA ALA A 167 4.40 25.76 43.23
C ALA A 167 5.58 25.22 42.42
N VAL A 168 6.82 25.47 42.85
CA VAL A 168 8.02 24.94 42.20
C VAL A 168 8.11 23.42 42.35
N ALA A 169 7.84 22.88 43.54
CA ALA A 169 7.89 21.44 43.79
C ALA A 169 6.89 20.66 42.93
N TRP A 170 5.63 21.09 42.88
CA TRP A 170 4.60 20.47 42.04
C TRP A 170 4.92 20.60 40.55
N SER A 171 5.49 21.72 40.12
CA SER A 171 5.89 21.93 38.74
C SER A 171 7.03 21.01 38.32
N ALA A 172 8.05 20.85 39.17
CA ALA A 172 9.15 19.93 38.94
C ALA A 172 8.66 18.47 38.88
N GLY A 173 7.80 18.06 39.83
CA GLY A 173 7.20 16.73 39.84
C GLY A 173 6.35 16.46 38.59
N GLY A 174 5.52 17.41 38.18
CA GLY A 174 4.70 17.34 36.98
C GLY A 174 5.55 17.18 35.71
N LEU A 175 6.63 17.96 35.56
CA LEU A 175 7.55 17.86 34.44
C LEU A 175 8.24 16.49 34.36
N ILE A 176 8.66 15.93 35.50
CA ILE A 176 9.27 14.60 35.56
C ILE A 176 8.26 13.52 35.13
N LEU A 177 7.04 13.57 35.66
CA LEU A 177 5.99 12.60 35.31
C LEU A 177 5.67 12.65 33.81
N ILE A 178 5.53 13.85 33.25
CA ILE A 178 5.32 14.09 31.83
C ILE A 178 6.46 13.51 30.99
N LEU A 179 7.71 13.74 31.39
CA LEU A 179 8.87 13.23 30.68
C LEU A 179 8.85 11.69 30.66
N LEU A 180 8.54 11.06 31.80
CA LEU A 180 8.42 9.60 31.90
C LEU A 180 7.31 9.05 31.00
N VAL A 181 6.12 9.66 31.02
CA VAL A 181 4.99 9.27 30.15
C VAL A 181 5.35 9.45 28.67
N SER A 182 6.00 10.56 28.31
CA SER A 182 6.43 10.83 26.93
C SER A 182 7.47 9.82 26.44
N LEU A 183 8.45 9.46 27.29
CA LEU A 183 9.44 8.43 26.98
C LEU A 183 8.81 7.04 26.84
N LEU A 184 7.86 6.69 27.71
CA LEU A 184 7.13 5.42 27.64
C LEU A 184 6.32 5.33 26.35
N SER A 185 5.53 6.35 26.04
CA SER A 185 4.73 6.43 24.80
C SER A 185 5.61 6.36 23.55
N ALA A 186 6.73 7.10 23.53
CA ALA A 186 7.68 7.04 22.42
C ALA A 186 8.33 5.65 22.25
N HIS A 187 8.61 4.96 23.38
CA HIS A 187 9.13 3.60 23.37
C HIS A 187 8.11 2.61 22.79
N ILE A 188 6.85 2.65 23.25
CA ILE A 188 5.77 1.80 22.75
C ILE A 188 5.56 2.04 21.25
N LEU A 189 5.40 3.31 20.86
CA LEU A 189 5.13 3.70 19.48
C LEU A 189 6.20 3.18 18.53
N THR A 190 7.46 3.46 18.87
CA THR A 190 8.54 3.12 17.94
C THR A 190 8.84 1.64 17.90
N ARG A 191 8.63 0.91 18.99
CA ARG A 191 8.78 -0.56 18.97
C ARG A 191 7.76 -1.19 18.02
N ARG A 192 6.52 -0.68 17.99
CA ARG A 192 5.48 -1.16 17.07
C ARG A 192 5.77 -0.78 15.61
N LEU A 193 6.15 0.46 15.35
CA LEU A 193 6.59 0.88 14.00
C LEU A 193 7.84 0.13 13.53
N GLY A 194 8.75 -0.20 14.44
CA GLY A 194 9.94 -1.01 14.16
C GLY A 194 9.59 -2.38 13.58
N ARG A 195 8.59 -3.07 14.13
CA ARG A 195 8.12 -4.36 13.60
C ARG A 195 7.61 -4.29 12.17
N ILE A 196 6.83 -3.25 11.85
CA ILE A 196 6.36 -3.02 10.46
C ILE A 196 7.55 -2.77 9.53
N THR A 197 8.53 -1.99 9.98
CA THR A 197 9.74 -1.69 9.20
C THR A 197 10.59 -2.95 8.96
N GLU A 198 10.75 -3.79 9.98
CA GLU A 198 11.45 -5.08 9.88
C GLU A 198 10.73 -6.01 8.89
N ALA A 199 9.40 -6.14 9.01
CA ALA A 199 8.61 -6.95 8.09
C ALA A 199 8.69 -6.42 6.65
N ALA A 200 8.62 -5.10 6.45
CA ALA A 200 8.78 -4.47 5.15
C ALA A 200 10.17 -4.74 4.54
N SER A 201 11.23 -4.69 5.36
CA SER A 201 12.58 -5.01 4.90
C SER A 201 12.73 -6.49 4.54
N ALA A 202 12.08 -7.40 5.27
CA ALA A 202 12.07 -8.83 4.95
C ALA A 202 11.34 -9.11 3.63
N VAL A 203 10.18 -8.48 3.42
CA VAL A 203 9.43 -8.54 2.16
C VAL A 203 10.26 -8.00 0.98
N ALA A 204 10.95 -6.87 1.17
CA ALA A 204 11.85 -6.31 0.17
C ALA A 204 13.05 -7.25 -0.14
N GLY A 205 13.47 -8.05 0.85
CA GLY A 205 14.48 -9.11 0.68
C GLY A 205 13.95 -10.38 0.01
N GLY A 206 12.66 -10.44 -0.35
CA GLY A 206 12.03 -11.57 -1.04
C GLY A 206 11.21 -12.50 -0.15
N ASP A 207 11.17 -12.29 1.17
CA ASP A 207 10.36 -13.08 2.09
C ASP A 207 8.90 -12.58 2.14
N LEU A 208 8.06 -13.11 1.26
CA LEU A 208 6.61 -12.83 1.24
C LEU A 208 5.83 -13.52 2.37
N GLY A 209 6.50 -14.31 3.22
CA GLY A 209 5.96 -14.91 4.43
C GLY A 209 5.99 -13.97 5.64
N ALA A 210 6.83 -12.93 5.60
CA ALA A 210 6.96 -11.97 6.69
C ALA A 210 5.64 -11.24 6.96
N ARG A 211 5.37 -10.98 8.25
CA ARG A 211 4.17 -10.29 8.73
C ARG A 211 4.55 -9.23 9.75
N SER A 212 3.75 -8.17 9.79
CA SER A 212 3.95 -7.05 10.71
C SER A 212 3.88 -7.48 12.18
N GLY A 213 3.04 -8.47 12.50
CA GLY A 213 2.84 -8.95 13.87
C GLY A 213 2.34 -7.86 14.83
N VAL A 214 1.72 -6.81 14.30
CA VAL A 214 1.13 -5.72 15.08
C VAL A 214 -0.34 -6.01 15.32
N THR A 215 -0.75 -6.02 16.59
CA THR A 215 -2.12 -6.28 17.02
C THR A 215 -2.66 -5.08 17.81
N GLY A 216 -3.96 -4.81 17.71
CA GLY A 216 -4.63 -3.73 18.44
C GLY A 216 -5.81 -3.16 17.66
N ASN A 217 -6.44 -2.13 18.23
CA ASN A 217 -7.55 -1.39 17.60
C ASN A 217 -7.16 0.07 17.32
N ASP A 218 -5.88 0.34 17.08
CA ASP A 218 -5.35 1.67 16.76
C ASP A 218 -4.86 1.75 15.31
N GLU A 219 -4.51 2.95 14.88
CA GLU A 219 -4.09 3.25 13.51
C GLU A 219 -2.82 2.49 13.11
N ILE A 220 -1.99 2.09 14.08
CA ILE A 220 -0.78 1.30 13.82
C ILE A 220 -1.13 -0.16 13.57
N ALA A 221 -2.12 -0.70 14.28
CA ALA A 221 -2.64 -2.04 13.98
C ALA A 221 -3.35 -2.07 12.63
N GLU A 222 -4.11 -1.02 12.29
CA GLU A 222 -4.70 -0.86 10.95
C GLU A 222 -3.62 -0.78 9.87
N LEU A 223 -2.56 0.00 10.06
CA LEU A 223 -1.43 0.04 9.13
C LEU A 223 -0.75 -1.34 8.99
N GLY A 224 -0.60 -2.07 10.09
CA GLY A 224 -0.06 -3.44 10.08
C GLY A 224 -0.93 -4.41 9.29
N SER A 225 -2.26 -4.35 9.46
CA SER A 225 -3.20 -5.24 8.76
C SER A 225 -3.30 -4.92 7.27
N VAL A 226 -3.27 -3.62 6.90
CA VAL A 226 -3.21 -3.18 5.50
C VAL A 226 -1.91 -3.63 4.84
N PHE A 227 -0.78 -3.49 5.54
CA PHE A 227 0.51 -4.00 5.08
C PHE A 227 0.47 -5.52 4.86
N ASP A 228 -0.02 -6.28 5.84
CA ASP A 228 -0.12 -7.74 5.74
C ASP A 228 -1.05 -8.18 4.59
N SER A 229 -2.13 -7.42 4.34
CA SER A 229 -3.04 -7.63 3.21
C SER A 229 -2.35 -7.37 1.87
N MET A 230 -1.59 -6.28 1.75
CA MET A 230 -0.79 -5.98 0.55
C MET A 230 0.23 -7.10 0.25
N VAL A 231 0.95 -7.57 1.28
CA VAL A 231 1.92 -8.67 1.13
C VAL A 231 1.21 -9.94 0.65
N SER A 232 0.02 -10.24 1.19
CA SER A 232 -0.79 -11.36 0.73
C SER A 232 -1.20 -11.21 -0.74
N SER A 233 -1.64 -10.03 -1.17
CA SER A 233 -2.01 -9.77 -2.56
C SER A 233 -0.83 -9.93 -3.52
N ILE A 234 0.36 -9.44 -3.15
CA ILE A 234 1.58 -9.61 -3.95
C ILE A 234 1.92 -11.09 -4.11
N ARG A 235 1.85 -11.86 -3.03
CA ARG A 235 2.09 -13.31 -3.07
C ARG A 235 1.11 -14.01 -4.00
N ILE A 236 -0.18 -13.70 -3.88
CA ILE A 236 -1.23 -14.30 -4.73
C ILE A 236 -0.97 -13.99 -6.21
N GLU A 237 -0.66 -12.74 -6.57
CA GLU A 237 -0.38 -12.40 -7.97
C GLU A 237 0.88 -13.07 -8.51
N ARG A 238 1.93 -13.19 -7.68
CA ARG A 238 3.15 -13.94 -8.05
C ARG A 238 2.85 -15.42 -8.30
N ASP A 239 2.11 -16.05 -7.38
CA ASP A 239 1.73 -17.46 -7.50
C ASP A 239 0.85 -17.67 -8.74
N ARG A 240 -0.05 -16.74 -9.04
CA ARG A 240 -0.92 -16.75 -10.23
C ARG A 240 -0.13 -16.57 -11.53
N LEU A 241 0.88 -15.71 -11.55
CA LEU A 241 1.80 -15.56 -12.68
C LEU A 241 2.56 -16.87 -12.93
N ALA A 242 3.11 -17.47 -11.88
CA ALA A 242 3.82 -18.74 -11.97
C ALA A 242 2.90 -19.88 -12.47
N GLU A 243 1.66 -19.94 -12.00
CA GLU A 243 0.67 -20.91 -12.47
C GLU A 243 0.32 -20.70 -13.95
N ARG A 244 0.17 -19.45 -14.41
CA ARG A 244 -0.06 -19.12 -15.82
C ARG A 244 1.12 -19.53 -16.70
N GLU A 245 2.35 -19.22 -16.29
CA GLU A 245 3.57 -19.63 -17.01
C GLU A 245 3.66 -21.15 -17.11
N GLN A 246 3.42 -21.86 -16.00
CA GLN A 246 3.42 -23.31 -15.97
C GLN A 246 2.31 -23.89 -16.87
N HIS A 247 1.11 -23.34 -16.83
CA HIS A 247 -0.01 -23.80 -17.65
C HIS A 247 0.24 -23.57 -19.14
N LEU A 248 0.81 -22.43 -19.53
CA LEU A 248 1.21 -22.14 -20.91
C LEU A 248 2.29 -23.11 -21.38
N SER A 249 3.29 -23.39 -20.52
CA SER A 249 4.35 -24.35 -20.80
C SER A 249 3.78 -25.77 -21.00
N LEU A 250 2.90 -26.23 -20.10
CA LEU A 250 2.23 -27.53 -20.21
C LEU A 250 1.38 -27.65 -21.48
N THR A 251 0.65 -26.59 -21.84
CA THR A 251 -0.17 -26.58 -23.05
C THR A 251 0.71 -26.74 -24.28
N LEU A 252 1.78 -25.97 -24.40
CA LEU A 252 2.70 -26.04 -25.54
C LEU A 252 3.44 -27.39 -25.64
N ASN A 253 3.77 -27.99 -24.49
CA ASN A 253 4.46 -29.29 -24.43
C ASN A 253 3.56 -30.49 -24.72
N SER A 254 2.24 -30.34 -24.64
CA SER A 254 1.26 -31.42 -24.87
C SER A 254 0.68 -31.45 -26.29
N ILE A 255 1.04 -30.47 -27.13
CA ILE A 255 0.70 -30.47 -28.55
C ILE A 255 1.51 -31.58 -29.24
N GLY A 256 0.83 -32.47 -29.96
CA GLY A 256 1.45 -33.57 -30.72
C GLY A 256 2.16 -33.13 -32.01
N ASP A 257 2.01 -31.87 -32.39
CA ASP A 257 2.68 -31.24 -33.53
C ASP A 257 3.92 -30.45 -33.07
N GLY A 258 4.89 -30.30 -33.96
CA GLY A 258 6.04 -29.43 -33.74
C GLY A 258 5.61 -27.96 -33.76
N VAL A 259 5.99 -27.20 -32.73
CA VAL A 259 5.73 -25.76 -32.63
C VAL A 259 7.04 -25.01 -32.42
N ILE A 260 7.32 -24.04 -33.28
CA ILE A 260 8.45 -23.11 -33.18
C ILE A 260 7.90 -21.68 -33.17
N VAL A 261 8.40 -20.85 -32.26
CA VAL A 261 8.10 -19.42 -32.20
C VAL A 261 9.36 -18.63 -32.49
N THR A 262 9.22 -17.58 -33.29
CA THR A 262 10.31 -16.66 -33.67
C THR A 262 9.97 -15.22 -33.30
N ASP A 263 10.97 -14.36 -33.20
CA ASP A 263 10.80 -12.90 -33.14
C ASP A 263 10.46 -12.31 -34.52
N ALA A 264 10.30 -10.98 -34.59
CA ALA A 264 9.97 -10.28 -35.83
C ALA A 264 11.07 -10.43 -36.91
N GLU A 265 12.31 -10.67 -36.48
CA GLU A 265 13.47 -10.91 -37.31
C GLU A 265 13.64 -12.38 -37.70
N GLY A 266 12.77 -13.30 -37.26
CA GLY A 266 12.82 -14.72 -37.61
C GLY A 266 13.87 -15.53 -36.84
N CYS A 267 14.38 -15.04 -35.72
CA CYS A 267 15.21 -15.80 -34.79
C CYS A 267 14.33 -16.59 -33.82
N ILE A 268 14.69 -17.84 -33.53
CA ILE A 268 13.90 -18.73 -32.67
C ILE A 268 13.92 -18.23 -31.23
N THR A 269 12.74 -17.98 -30.67
CA THR A 269 12.56 -17.59 -29.28
C THR A 269 12.18 -18.78 -28.41
N ARG A 270 11.36 -19.71 -28.94
CA ARG A 270 10.90 -20.92 -28.24
C ARG A 270 10.64 -22.09 -29.18
N MET A 271 10.74 -23.31 -28.66
CA MET A 271 10.45 -24.54 -29.39
C MET A 271 9.86 -25.60 -28.44
N ASN A 272 8.80 -26.30 -28.86
CA ASN A 272 8.23 -27.38 -28.04
C ASN A 272 9.03 -28.70 -28.19
N PRO A 273 8.85 -29.69 -27.30
CA PRO A 273 9.60 -30.95 -27.33
C PRO A 273 9.44 -31.75 -28.64
N VAL A 274 8.27 -31.70 -29.28
CA VAL A 274 8.03 -32.39 -30.55
C VAL A 274 8.88 -31.77 -31.66
N ALA A 275 8.90 -30.44 -31.77
CA ALA A 275 9.75 -29.74 -32.73
C ALA A 275 11.24 -30.00 -32.49
N ALA A 276 11.67 -30.05 -31.23
CA ALA A 276 13.03 -30.42 -30.86
C ALA A 276 13.39 -31.84 -31.35
N SER A 277 12.47 -32.80 -31.15
CA SER A 277 12.67 -34.18 -31.59
C SER A 277 12.73 -34.32 -33.12
N LEU A 278 11.86 -33.60 -33.85
CA LEU A 278 11.79 -33.69 -35.32
C LEU A 278 12.95 -32.95 -36.01
N THR A 279 13.37 -31.80 -35.48
CA THR A 279 14.50 -31.03 -36.03
C THR A 279 15.86 -31.59 -35.56
N GLY A 280 15.90 -32.30 -34.44
CA GLY A 280 17.14 -32.80 -33.83
C GLY A 280 17.92 -31.72 -33.08
N TRP A 281 17.27 -30.63 -32.68
CA TRP A 281 17.84 -29.52 -31.92
C TRP A 281 17.20 -29.41 -30.54
N GLN A 282 17.97 -29.06 -29.51
CA GLN A 282 17.40 -28.69 -28.21
C GLN A 282 16.93 -27.23 -28.20
N GLU A 283 15.89 -26.91 -27.42
CA GLU A 283 15.36 -25.53 -27.35
C GLU A 283 16.44 -24.51 -26.96
N ASP A 284 17.26 -24.83 -25.95
CA ASP A 284 18.33 -23.93 -25.49
C ASP A 284 19.44 -23.73 -26.54
N GLU A 285 19.67 -24.71 -27.41
CA GLU A 285 20.66 -24.63 -28.49
C GLU A 285 20.10 -23.90 -29.71
N ALA A 286 18.82 -24.07 -30.01
CA ALA A 286 18.15 -23.40 -31.13
C ALA A 286 17.80 -21.93 -30.83
N ARG A 287 17.66 -21.55 -29.56
CA ARG A 287 17.27 -20.19 -29.17
C ARG A 287 18.27 -19.16 -29.67
N GLY A 288 17.79 -18.16 -30.41
CA GLY A 288 18.58 -17.10 -31.02
C GLY A 288 19.14 -17.44 -32.42
N HIS A 289 19.05 -18.69 -32.87
CA HIS A 289 19.38 -19.06 -34.24
C HIS A 289 18.26 -18.65 -35.21
N ARG A 290 18.63 -18.36 -36.46
CA ARG A 290 17.66 -18.05 -37.52
C ARG A 290 16.91 -19.33 -37.91
N LEU A 291 15.60 -19.22 -38.15
CA LEU A 291 14.75 -20.39 -38.45
C LEU A 291 15.33 -21.33 -39.54
N PRO A 292 15.90 -20.85 -40.67
CA PRO A 292 16.43 -21.73 -41.72
C PRO A 292 17.63 -22.59 -41.32
N GLU A 293 18.31 -22.25 -40.22
CA GLU A 293 19.44 -23.03 -39.68
C GLU A 293 18.97 -24.28 -38.95
N VAL A 294 17.80 -24.20 -38.30
CA VAL A 294 17.23 -25.25 -37.45
C VAL A 294 16.13 -26.02 -38.19
N PHE A 295 15.34 -25.33 -39.02
CA PHE A 295 14.20 -25.88 -39.75
C PHE A 295 14.53 -26.05 -41.24
N HIS A 296 15.23 -27.14 -41.56
CA HIS A 296 15.76 -27.36 -42.90
C HIS A 296 14.75 -28.10 -43.80
N ILE A 297 14.05 -27.35 -44.67
CA ILE A 297 12.99 -27.89 -45.52
C ILE A 297 13.35 -27.93 -47.02
N VAL A 298 12.99 -29.03 -47.67
CA VAL A 298 13.19 -29.26 -49.12
C VAL A 298 11.94 -29.84 -49.76
N SER A 299 11.80 -29.69 -51.08
CA SER A 299 10.72 -30.36 -51.83
C SER A 299 10.95 -31.87 -51.91
N ALA A 300 9.91 -32.66 -51.61
CA ALA A 300 9.99 -34.12 -51.74
C ALA A 300 10.19 -34.61 -53.19
N VAL A 301 9.80 -33.79 -54.18
CA VAL A 301 9.88 -34.14 -55.61
C VAL A 301 11.20 -33.69 -56.22
N THR A 302 11.57 -32.41 -56.01
CA THR A 302 12.74 -31.82 -56.69
C THR A 302 14.01 -31.84 -55.86
N ARG A 303 13.92 -32.15 -54.55
CA ARG A 303 15.02 -32.06 -53.57
C ARG A 303 15.67 -30.67 -53.47
N GLN A 304 15.03 -29.63 -54.00
CA GLN A 304 15.49 -28.25 -53.88
C GLN A 304 15.04 -27.63 -52.55
N PRO A 305 15.83 -26.73 -51.94
CA PRO A 305 15.41 -25.94 -50.79
C PRO A 305 14.09 -25.22 -51.04
N MET A 306 13.20 -25.23 -50.06
CA MET A 306 11.95 -24.49 -50.10
C MET A 306 12.15 -23.08 -49.53
N ASP A 307 11.36 -22.10 -49.99
CA ASP A 307 11.43 -20.76 -49.40
C ASP A 307 11.10 -20.80 -47.91
N ASN A 308 11.77 -19.95 -47.15
CA ASN A 308 11.58 -19.81 -45.72
C ASN A 308 10.10 -19.47 -45.38
N PRO A 309 9.43 -20.30 -44.56
CA PRO A 309 8.06 -20.05 -44.11
C PRO A 309 7.89 -18.67 -43.45
N VAL A 310 8.88 -18.25 -42.66
CA VAL A 310 8.88 -16.96 -41.96
C VAL A 310 8.85 -15.80 -42.94
N ASP A 311 9.68 -15.83 -43.98
CA ASP A 311 9.73 -14.75 -44.97
C ASP A 311 8.41 -14.65 -45.74
N LYS A 312 7.75 -15.79 -46.02
CA LYS A 312 6.41 -15.80 -46.64
C LYS A 312 5.33 -15.21 -45.74
N VAL A 313 5.37 -15.49 -44.45
CA VAL A 313 4.43 -14.91 -43.47
C VAL A 313 4.67 -13.41 -43.30
N LEU A 314 5.93 -12.96 -43.22
CA LEU A 314 6.28 -11.54 -43.15
C LEU A 314 5.82 -10.76 -44.38
N GLN A 315 5.96 -11.34 -45.58
CA GLN A 315 5.55 -10.71 -46.83
C GLN A 315 4.02 -10.67 -47.00
N SER A 316 3.32 -11.71 -46.57
CA SER A 316 1.86 -11.83 -46.77
C SER A 316 1.02 -11.28 -45.62
N GLN A 317 1.58 -11.19 -44.40
CA GLN A 317 0.90 -10.86 -43.14
C GLN A 317 -0.33 -11.73 -42.83
N HIS A 318 -0.48 -12.88 -43.48
CA HIS A 318 -1.59 -13.81 -43.30
C HIS A 318 -1.05 -15.20 -42.94
N ILE A 319 -1.97 -16.09 -42.53
CA ILE A 319 -1.63 -17.51 -42.33
C ILE A 319 -1.20 -18.10 -43.68
N VAL A 320 0.02 -18.65 -43.72
CA VAL A 320 0.56 -19.32 -44.90
C VAL A 320 0.61 -20.82 -44.61
N GLY A 321 -0.21 -21.58 -45.32
CA GLY A 321 -0.01 -23.03 -45.44
C GLY A 321 1.10 -23.32 -46.43
N LEU A 322 2.05 -24.17 -46.06
CA LEU A 322 3.12 -24.56 -46.97
C LEU A 322 2.67 -25.68 -47.91
N ALA A 323 3.37 -25.78 -49.04
CA ALA A 323 2.97 -26.62 -50.16
C ALA A 323 2.96 -28.11 -49.76
N ASN A 324 1.99 -28.86 -50.29
CA ASN A 324 1.97 -30.32 -50.19
C ASN A 324 3.31 -30.89 -50.70
N HIS A 325 3.84 -31.93 -50.04
CA HIS A 325 5.11 -32.62 -50.35
C HIS A 325 6.39 -31.89 -49.91
N THR A 326 6.43 -31.45 -48.65
CA THR A 326 7.61 -30.87 -48.01
C THR A 326 8.32 -31.92 -47.14
N LEU A 327 9.64 -31.98 -47.22
CA LEU A 327 10.51 -32.81 -46.37
C LEU A 327 11.27 -31.92 -45.39
N LEU A 328 11.21 -32.25 -44.11
CA LEU A 328 12.12 -31.74 -43.08
C LEU A 328 13.34 -32.67 -42.98
N ILE A 329 14.53 -32.09 -43.04
CA ILE A 329 15.79 -32.79 -42.79
C ILE A 329 16.25 -32.40 -41.38
N SER A 330 16.26 -33.37 -40.47
CA SER A 330 16.75 -33.16 -39.11
C SER A 330 18.27 -32.97 -39.09
N ASN A 331 18.80 -32.39 -38.02
CA ASN A 331 20.25 -32.25 -37.80
C ASN A 331 20.97 -33.60 -37.72
N SER A 332 20.25 -34.68 -37.41
CA SER A 332 20.77 -36.05 -37.43
C SER A 332 20.70 -36.71 -38.82
N GLY A 333 20.14 -36.01 -39.82
CA GLY A 333 19.99 -36.47 -41.21
C GLY A 333 18.73 -37.30 -41.47
N HIS A 334 17.80 -37.41 -40.53
CA HIS A 334 16.51 -38.08 -40.77
C HIS A 334 15.60 -37.19 -41.61
N GLU A 335 14.85 -37.82 -42.52
CA GLU A 335 13.88 -37.13 -43.37
C GLU A 335 12.46 -37.42 -42.90
N TYR A 336 11.70 -36.37 -42.62
CA TYR A 336 10.29 -36.45 -42.25
C TYR A 336 9.45 -35.76 -43.32
N GLN A 337 8.39 -36.40 -43.83
CA GLN A 337 7.38 -35.67 -44.59
C GLN A 337 6.57 -34.84 -43.61
N ILE A 338 6.53 -33.54 -43.83
CA ILE A 338 5.83 -32.61 -42.94
C ILE A 338 4.70 -31.89 -43.67
N ALA A 339 3.66 -31.58 -42.90
CA ALA A 339 2.67 -30.59 -43.25
C ALA A 339 2.81 -29.42 -42.27
N ASP A 340 3.03 -28.22 -42.78
CA ASP A 340 3.37 -27.06 -41.98
C ASP A 340 2.53 -25.82 -42.32
N SER A 341 2.36 -24.97 -41.31
CA SER A 341 1.64 -23.70 -41.41
C SER A 341 2.32 -22.66 -40.53
N GLY A 342 2.46 -21.44 -41.06
CA GLY A 342 2.99 -20.30 -40.35
C GLY A 342 1.93 -19.22 -40.17
N ALA A 343 1.90 -18.58 -39.01
CA ALA A 343 1.01 -17.45 -38.73
C ALA A 343 1.76 -16.32 -38.01
N PRO A 344 1.47 -15.04 -38.31
CA PRO A 344 2.08 -13.93 -37.60
C PRO A 344 1.45 -13.77 -36.21
N ILE A 345 2.29 -13.47 -35.22
CA ILE A 345 1.89 -13.01 -33.89
C ILE A 345 1.85 -11.50 -33.95
N ILE A 346 0.66 -10.91 -33.83
CA ILE A 346 0.43 -9.47 -33.94
C ILE A 346 0.06 -8.85 -32.58
N ASP A 347 0.52 -7.63 -32.33
CA ASP A 347 0.08 -6.82 -31.19
C ASP A 347 -1.29 -6.14 -31.45
N ASP A 348 -1.81 -5.47 -30.43
CA ASP A 348 -3.07 -4.70 -30.52
C ASP A 348 -3.00 -3.52 -31.51
N HIS A 349 -1.80 -3.16 -31.98
CA HIS A 349 -1.54 -2.09 -32.93
C HIS A 349 -1.32 -2.60 -34.36
N GLY A 350 -1.37 -3.91 -34.58
CA GLY A 350 -1.15 -4.57 -35.88
C GLY A 350 0.31 -4.75 -36.27
N ASN A 351 1.27 -4.53 -35.36
CA ASN A 351 2.68 -4.83 -35.60
C ASN A 351 2.95 -6.32 -35.39
N ILE A 352 3.79 -6.91 -36.24
CA ILE A 352 4.23 -8.30 -36.09
C ILE A 352 5.27 -8.35 -34.97
N LEU A 353 4.94 -9.00 -33.85
CA LEU A 353 5.85 -9.29 -32.74
C LEU A 353 6.74 -10.50 -33.02
N GLY A 354 6.27 -11.40 -33.88
CA GLY A 354 6.95 -12.64 -34.20
C GLY A 354 6.09 -13.57 -35.04
N ILE A 355 6.55 -14.80 -35.26
CA ILE A 355 5.84 -15.78 -36.08
C ILE A 355 5.80 -17.11 -35.35
N ILE A 356 4.63 -17.75 -35.37
CA ILE A 356 4.43 -19.11 -34.90
C ILE A 356 4.38 -20.04 -36.11
N LEU A 357 5.22 -21.07 -36.10
CA LEU A 357 5.27 -22.15 -37.07
C LEU A 357 4.77 -23.43 -36.39
N VAL A 358 3.79 -24.08 -36.99
CA VAL A 358 3.28 -25.38 -36.58
C VAL A 358 3.51 -26.37 -37.70
N PHE A 359 4.10 -27.51 -37.41
CA PHE A 359 4.39 -28.56 -38.40
C PHE A 359 4.17 -29.95 -37.82
N ARG A 360 3.60 -30.83 -38.63
CA ARG A 360 3.23 -32.19 -38.25
C ARG A 360 3.96 -33.20 -39.12
N ASP A 361 4.49 -34.23 -38.50
CA ASP A 361 5.00 -35.41 -39.22
C ASP A 361 3.84 -36.21 -39.81
N VAL A 362 3.82 -36.30 -41.14
CA VAL A 362 2.81 -37.01 -41.94
C VAL A 362 3.46 -38.14 -42.76
N THR A 363 4.68 -38.55 -42.40
CA THR A 363 5.44 -39.61 -43.09
C THR A 363 4.64 -40.90 -43.22
N ASP A 364 4.04 -41.35 -42.12
CA ASP A 364 3.23 -42.57 -42.09
C ASP A 364 1.95 -42.45 -42.94
N GLU A 365 1.30 -41.29 -42.91
CA GLU A 365 0.08 -41.04 -43.69
C GLU A 365 0.37 -41.11 -45.20
N TYR A 366 1.50 -40.53 -45.63
CA TYR A 366 1.97 -40.62 -47.00
C TYR A 366 2.39 -42.06 -47.38
N ALA A 367 3.08 -42.77 -46.50
CA ALA A 367 3.49 -44.16 -46.72
C ALA A 367 2.28 -45.09 -46.89
N GLN A 368 1.26 -44.95 -46.03
CA GLN A 368 0.02 -45.72 -46.12
C GLN A 368 -0.75 -45.39 -47.42
N ARG A 369 -0.83 -44.10 -47.78
CA ARG A 369 -1.48 -43.68 -49.03
C ARG A 369 -0.76 -44.22 -50.27
N ALA A 370 0.57 -44.21 -50.26
CA ALA A 370 1.37 -44.78 -51.35
C ALA A 370 1.20 -46.30 -51.44
N ALA A 371 1.21 -47.02 -50.31
CA ALA A 371 0.98 -48.46 -50.26
C ALA A 371 -0.42 -48.85 -50.76
N LEU A 372 -1.46 -48.10 -50.34
CA LEU A 372 -2.82 -48.32 -50.81
C LEU A 372 -2.93 -48.09 -52.33
N SER A 373 -2.34 -47.01 -52.84
CA SER A 373 -2.32 -46.72 -54.28
C SER A 373 -1.59 -47.81 -55.07
N MET A 374 -0.47 -48.32 -54.56
CA MET A 374 0.26 -49.41 -55.18
C MET A 374 -0.55 -50.70 -55.19
N SER A 375 -1.17 -51.06 -54.06
CA SER A 375 -2.03 -52.25 -53.97
C SER A 375 -3.22 -52.17 -54.91
N GLN A 376 -3.87 -51.00 -55.05
CA GLN A 376 -4.97 -50.80 -55.99
C GLN A 376 -4.51 -50.96 -57.45
N LYS A 377 -3.35 -50.40 -57.80
CA LYS A 377 -2.76 -50.56 -59.15
C LYS A 377 -2.42 -52.02 -59.43
N MET A 378 -1.76 -52.70 -58.50
CA MET A 378 -1.42 -54.13 -58.64
C MET A 378 -2.67 -54.99 -58.81
N LEU A 379 -3.73 -54.75 -58.03
CA LEU A 379 -4.98 -55.49 -58.15
C LEU A 379 -5.64 -55.25 -59.51
N SER A 380 -5.71 -53.98 -59.96
CA SER A 380 -6.28 -53.64 -61.26
C SER A 380 -5.49 -54.26 -62.42
N GLU A 381 -4.17 -54.31 -62.31
CA GLU A 381 -3.29 -54.95 -63.29
C GLU A 381 -3.46 -56.47 -63.31
N ALA A 382 -3.51 -57.11 -62.13
CA ALA A 382 -3.71 -58.55 -62.02
C ALA A 382 -5.05 -58.99 -62.62
N GLN A 383 -6.14 -58.27 -62.31
CA GLN A 383 -7.46 -58.50 -62.91
C GLN A 383 -7.41 -58.42 -64.43
N ARG A 384 -6.71 -57.41 -64.97
CA ARG A 384 -6.56 -57.21 -66.41
C ARG A 384 -5.79 -58.35 -67.08
N ILE A 385 -4.67 -58.79 -66.50
CA ILE A 385 -3.82 -59.84 -67.09
C ILE A 385 -4.51 -61.21 -67.00
N SER A 386 -5.22 -61.49 -65.90
CA SER A 386 -5.90 -62.77 -65.72
C SER A 386 -7.28 -62.83 -66.38
N HIS A 387 -7.76 -61.74 -66.98
CA HIS A 387 -9.14 -61.59 -67.47
C HIS A 387 -10.20 -61.96 -66.42
N VAL A 388 -9.97 -61.53 -65.17
CA VAL A 388 -10.90 -61.78 -64.06
C VAL A 388 -11.56 -60.46 -63.66
N GLY A 389 -12.84 -60.32 -63.97
CA GLY A 389 -13.68 -59.22 -63.51
C GLY A 389 -14.17 -59.46 -62.08
N SER A 390 -14.21 -58.41 -61.25
CA SER A 390 -14.95 -58.42 -59.98
C SER A 390 -16.19 -57.54 -60.06
N TRP A 391 -17.21 -57.90 -59.33
CA TRP A 391 -18.42 -57.11 -59.16
C TRP A 391 -18.87 -57.13 -57.70
N GLU A 392 -19.47 -56.03 -57.26
CA GLU A 392 -20.03 -55.89 -55.93
C GLU A 392 -21.45 -55.35 -56.06
N LEU A 393 -22.40 -55.99 -55.39
CA LEU A 393 -23.80 -55.60 -55.43
C LEU A 393 -24.26 -55.16 -54.04
N GLU A 394 -24.86 -53.97 -53.96
CA GLU A 394 -25.58 -53.46 -52.79
C GLU A 394 -27.10 -53.50 -53.06
N PRO A 395 -27.81 -54.58 -52.67
CA PRO A 395 -29.20 -54.80 -53.08
C PRO A 395 -30.16 -53.72 -52.58
N LYS A 396 -29.89 -53.15 -51.40
CA LYS A 396 -30.75 -52.11 -50.79
C LYS A 396 -30.71 -50.77 -51.52
N LYS A 397 -29.65 -50.52 -52.30
CA LYS A 397 -29.42 -49.27 -53.02
C LYS A 397 -29.46 -49.47 -54.54
N ASP A 398 -29.81 -50.67 -55.01
CA ASP A 398 -29.75 -51.09 -56.41
C ASP A 398 -28.43 -50.70 -57.10
N ARG A 399 -27.31 -50.80 -56.36
CA ARG A 399 -26.00 -50.35 -56.83
C ARG A 399 -25.12 -51.55 -57.15
N LEU A 400 -24.81 -51.71 -58.43
CA LEU A 400 -23.88 -52.70 -58.96
C LEU A 400 -22.58 -51.99 -59.35
N ARG A 401 -21.50 -52.34 -58.67
CA ARG A 401 -20.15 -51.87 -59.00
C ARG A 401 -19.42 -52.93 -59.78
N TRP A 402 -18.90 -52.55 -60.94
CA TRP A 402 -18.06 -53.42 -61.77
C TRP A 402 -16.61 -52.95 -61.72
N SER A 403 -15.69 -53.91 -61.69
CA SER A 403 -14.28 -53.63 -61.95
C SER A 403 -14.09 -53.19 -63.40
N GLY A 404 -13.02 -52.43 -63.67
CA GLY A 404 -12.68 -52.03 -65.04
C GLY A 404 -12.50 -53.23 -65.99
N GLU A 405 -12.05 -54.40 -65.50
CA GLU A 405 -11.96 -55.61 -66.33
C GLU A 405 -13.32 -56.21 -66.64
N THR A 406 -14.29 -56.15 -65.73
CA THR A 406 -15.67 -56.59 -66.01
C THR A 406 -16.26 -55.81 -67.19
N TYR A 407 -16.08 -54.49 -67.22
CA TYR A 407 -16.49 -53.69 -68.38
C TYR A 407 -15.82 -54.15 -69.68
N ARG A 408 -14.52 -54.48 -69.65
CA ARG A 408 -13.80 -54.99 -70.83
C ARG A 408 -14.30 -56.37 -71.28
N ILE A 409 -14.59 -57.29 -70.34
CA ILE A 409 -15.12 -58.63 -70.64
C ILE A 409 -16.47 -58.54 -71.35
N PHE A 410 -17.33 -57.61 -70.91
CA PHE A 410 -18.63 -57.37 -71.53
C PHE A 410 -18.57 -56.43 -72.74
N GLU A 411 -17.38 -55.97 -73.14
CA GLU A 411 -17.15 -55.01 -74.23
C GLU A 411 -17.96 -53.71 -74.08
N LEU A 412 -18.16 -53.27 -72.84
CA LEU A 412 -18.89 -52.05 -72.51
C LEU A 412 -17.94 -50.91 -72.16
N ASP A 413 -18.25 -49.70 -72.64
CA ASP A 413 -17.55 -48.49 -72.23
C ASP A 413 -18.00 -48.10 -70.81
N PRO A 414 -17.10 -47.97 -69.82
CA PRO A 414 -17.43 -47.47 -68.49
C PRO A 414 -18.24 -46.16 -68.48
N ASP A 415 -17.98 -45.27 -69.43
CA ASP A 415 -18.64 -43.96 -69.52
C ASP A 415 -20.01 -44.03 -70.23
N SER A 416 -20.28 -45.09 -70.99
CA SER A 416 -21.60 -45.30 -71.60
C SER A 416 -22.71 -45.57 -70.56
N LEU A 417 -22.33 -46.00 -69.36
CA LEU A 417 -23.26 -46.34 -68.27
C LEU A 417 -23.34 -45.28 -67.17
N SER A 418 -22.42 -44.31 -67.12
CA SER A 418 -22.41 -43.23 -66.12
C SER A 418 -23.40 -42.10 -66.43
N HIS A 419 -23.76 -41.90 -67.70
CA HIS A 419 -24.73 -40.88 -68.13
C HIS A 419 -26.19 -41.14 -67.68
N LEU A 420 -26.50 -42.34 -67.16
CA LEU A 420 -27.86 -42.73 -66.77
C LEU A 420 -28.11 -42.67 -65.25
N SER A 421 -27.07 -42.54 -64.41
CA SER A 421 -27.19 -42.63 -62.95
C SER A 421 -26.83 -41.34 -62.19
N GLY A 422 -26.25 -40.33 -62.83
CA GLY A 422 -25.93 -39.04 -62.17
C GLY A 422 -24.87 -39.12 -61.06
N GLU A 423 -24.27 -40.30 -60.85
CA GLU A 423 -23.26 -40.56 -59.83
C GLU A 423 -21.89 -40.80 -60.49
N PRO A 424 -20.81 -40.19 -59.98
CA PRO A 424 -19.47 -40.43 -60.49
C PRO A 424 -18.95 -41.80 -60.04
N PHE A 425 -18.28 -42.52 -60.94
CA PHE A 425 -17.62 -43.83 -60.80
C PHE A 425 -18.49 -45.09 -60.89
N PHE A 426 -18.35 -45.83 -62.00
CA PHE A 426 -18.55 -47.29 -62.15
C PHE A 426 -19.73 -47.92 -61.39
N ALA A 427 -20.85 -47.20 -61.25
CA ALA A 427 -22.05 -47.65 -60.58
C ALA A 427 -23.16 -47.80 -61.62
N ALA A 428 -23.40 -49.04 -62.05
CA ALA A 428 -24.55 -49.41 -62.85
C ALA A 428 -25.70 -49.86 -61.94
N HIS A 429 -26.95 -49.74 -62.39
CA HIS A 429 -28.10 -50.37 -61.71
C HIS A 429 -28.24 -51.83 -62.16
N ILE A 430 -28.86 -52.70 -61.35
CA ILE A 430 -29.06 -54.13 -61.71
C ILE A 430 -29.75 -54.27 -63.08
N ALA A 431 -30.63 -53.34 -63.42
CA ALA A 431 -31.32 -53.31 -64.71
C ALA A 431 -30.38 -53.27 -65.93
N HIS A 432 -29.21 -52.63 -65.80
CA HIS A 432 -28.24 -52.54 -66.90
C HIS A 432 -27.55 -53.87 -67.16
N PHE A 433 -27.21 -54.63 -66.11
CA PHE A 433 -26.71 -56.00 -66.28
C PHE A 433 -27.75 -56.87 -66.97
N ARG A 434 -29.04 -56.76 -66.59
CA ARG A 434 -30.11 -57.53 -67.24
C ARG A 434 -30.18 -57.27 -68.75
N ASN A 435 -29.94 -56.04 -69.20
CA ASN A 435 -29.92 -55.71 -70.63
C ASN A 435 -28.73 -56.32 -71.40
N THR A 436 -27.71 -56.80 -70.70
CA THR A 436 -26.54 -57.48 -71.30
C THR A 436 -26.67 -59.00 -71.33
N VAL A 437 -27.70 -59.57 -70.69
CA VAL A 437 -27.97 -61.01 -70.65
C VAL A 437 -28.93 -61.40 -71.76
N HIS A 438 -28.72 -62.55 -72.40
CA HIS A 438 -29.58 -63.03 -73.49
C HIS A 438 -31.03 -63.26 -72.99
N PRO A 439 -32.08 -62.94 -73.80
CA PRO A 439 -33.47 -63.08 -73.38
C PRO A 439 -33.87 -64.47 -72.87
N ASP A 440 -33.29 -65.52 -73.45
CA ASP A 440 -33.57 -66.92 -73.06
C ASP A 440 -33.00 -67.27 -71.67
N ASP A 441 -31.92 -66.61 -71.24
CA ASP A 441 -31.29 -66.80 -69.93
C ASP A 441 -31.95 -65.91 -68.86
N LEU A 442 -32.51 -64.77 -69.25
CA LEU A 442 -33.30 -63.89 -68.36
C LEU A 442 -34.59 -64.56 -67.88
N ALA A 443 -35.16 -65.48 -68.66
CA ALA A 443 -36.36 -66.22 -68.28
C ALA A 443 -36.12 -67.27 -67.16
N GLN A 444 -34.85 -67.54 -66.83
CA GLN A 444 -34.43 -68.53 -65.83
C GLN A 444 -33.82 -67.91 -64.55
N LEU A 445 -33.60 -66.59 -64.53
CA LEU A 445 -33.07 -65.78 -63.42
C LEU A 445 -34.19 -65.16 -62.59
#